data_AF-A0A1U7NUB2-F1
#
_entry.id   AF-A0A1U7NUB2-F1
#
_cell.length_a   1.000
_cell.length_b   1.000
_cell.length_c   1.000
_cell.angle_alpha   90.00
_cell.angle_beta   90.00
_cell.angle_gamma   90.00
#
_symmetry.space_group_name_H-M   'P 1'
#
loop_
_entity.id
_entity.type
_entity.pdbx_description
1 polymer ?
#
loop_
_entity_poly.entity_id
_entity_poly.type
_entity_poly.pdbx_seq_one_letter_code
_entity_poly.pdbx_strand_id
1 'polypeptide(L)' 'MRILGLSGNLRAASAHTALLHAAAQTAPAGVEMTVFDGLGRLPHFNPDIEDQEIASAPP' A
#
# COMPACT_ATOMS: atom_id res chain seq x y z
N MET A 1 -9.16 12.60 -7.57
CA MET A 1 -8.99 12.01 -6.22
C MET A 1 -7.97 10.89 -6.32
N ARG A 2 -7.02 10.79 -5.38
CA ARG A 2 -6.00 9.74 -5.38
C ARG A 2 -6.20 8.81 -4.19
N ILE A 3 -6.21 7.51 -4.43
CA ILE A 3 -6.44 6.47 -3.43
C ILE A 3 -5.28 5.48 -3.47
N LEU A 4 -4.69 5.21 -2.30
CA LEU A 4 -3.70 4.14 -2.14
C LEU A 4 -4.37 2.94 -1.46
N GLY A 5 -4.40 1.81 -2.16
CA GLY A 5 -4.89 0.53 -1.64
C GLY A 5 -3.80 -0.24 -0.92
N LEU A 6 -4.02 -0.55 0.35
CA LEU A 6 -3.13 -1.37 1.18
C LEU A 6 -3.81 -2.70 1.52
N SER A 7 -3.18 -3.81 1.16
CA SER A 7 -3.67 -5.14 1.55
C SER A 7 -3.19 -5.51 2.95
N GLY A 8 -4.12 -5.65 3.89
CA GLY A 8 -3.82 -6.13 5.24
C GLY A 8 -3.43 -7.61 5.34
N ASN A 9 -3.36 -8.33 4.21
CA ASN A 9 -2.97 -9.73 4.16
C ASN A 9 -1.78 -9.91 3.21
N LEU A 10 -0.67 -10.34 3.79
CA LEU A 10 0.64 -10.46 3.11
C LEU A 10 0.80 -11.75 2.30
N ARG A 11 -0.18 -12.67 2.33
CA ARG A 11 -0.10 -13.90 1.55
C ARG A 11 -0.19 -13.60 0.06
N ALA A 12 0.60 -14.32 -0.74
CA ALA A 12 0.65 -14.16 -2.20
C ALA A 12 -0.74 -14.29 -2.88
N ALA A 13 -1.59 -15.20 -2.39
CA ALA A 13 -2.94 -15.43 -2.90
C ALA A 13 -4.02 -14.83 -1.97
N SER A 14 -3.93 -13.52 -1.70
CA SER A 14 -4.88 -12.80 -0.84
C SER A 14 -6.11 -12.31 -1.61
N ALA A 15 -7.31 -12.69 -1.15
CA ALA A 15 -8.56 -12.16 -1.68
C ALA A 15 -8.69 -10.63 -1.49
N HIS A 16 -8.07 -10.06 -0.45
CA HIS A 16 -8.07 -8.61 -0.23
C HIS A 16 -7.26 -7.89 -1.31
N THR A 17 -6.11 -8.45 -1.68
CA THR A 17 -5.29 -7.91 -2.78
C THR A 17 -6.04 -7.98 -4.10
N ALA A 18 -6.70 -9.11 -4.39
CA ALA A 18 -7.54 -9.25 -5.59
C ALA A 18 -8.67 -8.21 -5.65
N LEU A 19 -9.36 -7.96 -4.53
CA LEU A 19 -10.41 -6.94 -4.43
C LEU A 19 -9.88 -5.53 -4.72
N LEU A 20 -8.71 -5.17 -4.16
CA LEU A 20 -8.08 -3.86 -4.40
C LEU A 20 -7.74 -3.66 -5.88
N HIS A 21 -7.22 -4.70 -6.55
CA HIS A 21 -6.96 -4.63 -7.99
C HIS A 21 -8.24 -4.51 -8.81
N ALA A 22 -9.32 -5.19 -8.42
CA ALA A 22 -10.61 -5.04 -9.10
C ALA A 22 -11.15 -3.61 -8.94
N ALA A 23 -11.11 -3.06 -7.73
CA ALA A 23 -11.54 -1.68 -7.45
C ALA A 23 -10.74 -0.64 -8.25
N ALA A 24 -9.41 -0.84 -8.40
CA ALA A 24 -8.58 0.03 -9.22
C ALA A 24 -8.94 -0.02 -10.70
N GLN A 25 -9.29 -1.21 -11.22
CA GLN A 25 -9.73 -1.40 -12.62
C GLN A 25 -11.12 -0.80 -12.90
N THR A 26 -12.00 -0.77 -11.90
CA THR A 26 -13.36 -0.23 -12.03
C THR A 26 -13.49 1.20 -11.50
N ALA A 27 -12.38 1.89 -11.27
CA ALA A 27 -12.39 3.24 -10.72
C ALA A 27 -13.11 4.21 -11.67
N PRO A 28 -14.02 5.07 -11.17
CA PRO A 28 -14.72 6.04 -12.00
C PRO A 28 -13.77 7.15 -12.49
N ALA A 29 -14.19 7.87 -13.52
CA ALA A 29 -13.42 9.00 -14.05
C ALA A 29 -13.11 10.03 -12.96
N GLY A 30 -11.86 10.50 -12.92
CA GLY A 30 -11.37 11.43 -11.90
C GLY A 30 -10.90 10.77 -10.60
N VAL A 31 -10.95 9.44 -10.48
CA VAL A 31 -10.33 8.67 -9.40
C VAL A 31 -9.12 7.90 -9.94
N GLU A 32 -7.98 8.11 -9.31
CA GLU A 32 -6.73 7.37 -9.56
C GLU A 32 -6.48 6.49 -8.35
N MET A 33 -6.45 5.17 -8.55
CA MET A 33 -6.21 4.20 -7.49
C MET A 33 -4.95 3.38 -7.78
N THR A 34 -4.05 3.31 -6.82
CA THR A 34 -2.82 2.52 -6.89
C THR A 34 -2.81 1.49 -5.76
N VAL A 35 -2.40 0.26 -6.04
CA VAL A 35 -2.26 -0.80 -5.02
C VAL A 35 -0.79 -0.92 -4.65
N PHE A 36 -0.47 -0.86 -3.36
CA PHE A 36 0.90 -1.04 -2.85
C PHE A 36 1.10 -2.45 -2.31
N ASP A 37 2.13 -3.13 -2.80
CA ASP A 37 2.50 -4.52 -2.49
C ASP A 37 3.72 -4.64 -1.56
N GLY A 38 4.34 -3.51 -1.21
CA GLY A 38 5.59 -3.47 -0.43
C GLY A 38 5.44 -3.70 1.07
N LEU A 39 4.22 -3.89 1.62
CA LEU A 39 4.01 -4.02 3.07
C LEU A 39 4.80 -5.17 3.70
N GLY A 40 4.95 -6.30 2.99
CA GLY A 40 5.72 -7.44 3.49
C GLY A 40 7.24 -7.22 3.50
N ARG A 41 7.72 -6.10 2.92
CA ARG A 41 9.14 -5.73 2.87
C ARG A 41 9.51 -4.71 3.94
N LEU A 42 8.53 -4.17 4.66
CA LEU A 42 8.77 -3.26 5.77
C LEU A 42 9.46 -4.01 6.91
N PRO A 43 10.48 -3.42 7.55
CA PRO A 43 11.09 -4.01 8.73
C PRO A 43 10.05 -4.07 9.86
N HIS A 44 10.30 -4.92 10.84
CA HIS A 44 9.55 -4.86 12.09
C HIS A 44 9.77 -3.50 12.76
N PHE A 45 8.69 -2.96 13.32
CA PHE A 45 8.75 -1.79 14.21
C PHE A 45 9.79 -2.03 15.31
N ASN A 46 10.65 -1.06 15.53
CA ASN A 46 11.65 -1.10 16.59
C ASN A 46 11.82 0.30 17.20
N PRO A 47 11.32 0.53 18.43
CA PRO A 47 11.31 1.86 19.04
C PRO A 47 12.71 2.40 19.35
N ASP A 48 13.74 1.55 19.41
CA ASP A 48 15.12 1.95 19.70
C ASP A 48 15.80 2.64 18.49
N ILE A 49 15.27 2.49 17.28
CA ILE A 49 15.87 2.99 16.03
C ILE A 49 14.96 3.90 15.20
N GLU A 50 13.69 4.06 15.60
CA GLU A 50 12.69 4.85 14.86
C GLU A 50 12.85 6.37 14.98
N ASP A 51 13.79 6.85 15.79
CA ASP A 51 14.18 8.27 15.86
C ASP A 51 14.89 8.77 14.59
N GLN A 52 15.12 7.91 13.58
CA GLN A 52 15.73 8.30 12.31
C GLN A 52 14.68 8.62 11.23
N GLU A 53 14.46 9.92 11.08
CA GLU A 53 13.93 10.65 9.91
C GLU A 53 13.10 9.83 8.90
N ILE A 54 11.78 10.05 8.90
CA ILE A 54 10.92 9.64 7.78
C ILE A 54 11.34 10.49 6.57
N ALA A 55 12.26 9.96 5.76
CA ALA A 55 12.70 10.62 4.53
C ALA A 55 11.47 10.87 3.65
N SER A 56 11.23 12.15 3.33
CA SER A 56 10.15 12.56 2.43
C SER A 56 10.28 11.84 1.09
N ALA A 57 9.17 11.28 0.61
CA ALA A 57 9.09 10.56 -0.66
C ALA A 57 9.69 11.39 -1.83
N PRO A 58 10.41 10.77 -2.78
CA PRO A 58 10.93 11.48 -3.94
C PRO A 58 9.77 11.97 -4.83
N PRO A 59 9.98 13.06 -5.59
CA PRO A 59 8.96 13.72 -6.42
C PRO A 59 8.40 12.83 -7.54
#